data_AF-A0A8S1N991-F1
#
_entry.id   AF-A0A8S1N991-F1
#
_cell.length_a   1.000
_cell.length_b   1.000
_cell.length_c   1.000
_cell.angle_alpha   90.00
_cell.angle_beta   90.00
_cell.angle_gamma   90.00
#
_symmetry.space_group_name_H-M   'P 1'
#
loop_
_entity.id
_entity.type
_entity.pdbx_description
1 polymer ?
#
loop_
_entity_poly.entity_id
_entity_poly.type
_entity_poly.pdbx_seq_one_letter_code
_entity_poly.pdbx_strand_id
1 'polypeptide(L)'
;MDSELLDTKILSKILIENHSKILNQQNEQDKQQRDLKIEVYIQEAQINFNIKKLNLDFYKNLGQDVYIAELSSQITIMIVFHYDFPKSQPQIFATKQMSHRLIDPDTWQIKAKWNDSLIQMMKDIVNQFATQAPEDDYMIEHLMKNPDDQFQKQIKAIQTVEVRKLFTNCSPNQFQQNLQLDLTPFIMQLEEYKKICKLIVERAQQNNLIGESIQQIMSENAQLKLEVEAKLQHFTDIQFEGYPLDQFCQKLAKSFSDKELARVLEKKIQMLEQYREEKYENKINEEDEKKFEKDIKEYLGKRKEYQISIQKRQYCLRTLQNKYKN
;
A
#
# COMPACT_ATOMS: atom_id res chain seq x y z
N MET A 1 -48.93 -9.39 27.15
CA MET A 1 -47.60 -9.95 26.84
C MET A 1 -47.06 -9.50 25.49
N ASP A 2 -47.89 -9.08 24.52
CA ASP A 2 -47.39 -8.63 23.20
C ASP A 2 -46.86 -7.19 23.12
N SER A 3 -47.18 -6.33 24.10
CA SER A 3 -46.72 -4.92 24.14
C SER A 3 -45.23 -4.80 24.53
N GLU A 4 -44.78 -5.54 25.54
CA GLU A 4 -43.39 -5.48 26.02
C GLU A 4 -42.38 -6.04 25.00
N LEU A 5 -42.82 -7.01 24.19
CA LEU A 5 -42.04 -7.60 23.10
C LEU A 5 -41.91 -6.66 21.88
N LEU A 6 -42.88 -5.76 21.71
CA LEU A 6 -42.88 -4.74 20.66
C LEU A 6 -41.97 -3.57 21.05
N ASP A 7 -42.03 -3.13 22.31
CA ASP A 7 -41.20 -2.04 22.83
C ASP A 7 -39.71 -2.42 22.89
N THR A 8 -39.38 -3.67 23.21
CA THR A 8 -37.99 -4.17 23.16
C THR A 8 -37.42 -4.25 21.74
N LYS A 9 -38.25 -4.58 20.73
CA LYS A 9 -37.84 -4.58 19.31
C LYS A 9 -37.63 -3.17 18.75
N ILE A 10 -38.42 -2.20 19.20
CA ILE A 10 -38.27 -0.80 18.80
C ILE A 10 -37.02 -0.20 19.44
N LEU A 11 -36.79 -0.44 20.74
CA LEU A 11 -35.60 0.01 21.45
C LEU A 11 -34.31 -0.59 20.90
N SER A 12 -34.30 -1.87 20.53
CA SER A 12 -33.12 -2.52 19.92
C SER A 12 -32.78 -1.94 18.55
N LYS A 13 -33.78 -1.64 17.72
CA LYS A 13 -33.59 -1.00 16.41
C LYS A 13 -33.03 0.42 16.53
N ILE A 14 -33.55 1.21 17.48
CA ILE A 14 -33.04 2.55 17.79
C ILE A 14 -31.59 2.50 18.32
N LEU A 15 -31.27 1.51 19.17
CA LEU A 15 -29.90 1.30 19.67
C LEU A 15 -28.92 0.94 18.54
N ILE A 16 -29.33 0.09 17.59
CA ILE A 16 -28.51 -0.29 16.43
C ILE A 16 -28.29 0.92 15.50
N GLU A 17 -29.34 1.68 15.19
CA GLU A 17 -29.23 2.88 14.34
C GLU A 17 -28.37 3.97 14.98
N ASN A 18 -28.55 4.23 16.28
CA ASN A 18 -27.70 5.19 17.01
C ASN A 18 -26.25 4.72 17.10
N HIS A 19 -26.00 3.42 17.28
CA HIS A 19 -24.64 2.88 17.28
C HIS A 19 -23.97 2.95 15.91
N SER A 20 -24.70 2.67 14.83
CA SER A 20 -24.17 2.79 13.47
C SER A 20 -23.76 4.23 13.16
N LYS A 21 -24.55 5.22 13.61
CA LYS A 21 -24.20 6.65 13.49
C LYS A 21 -22.94 7.02 14.26
N ILE A 22 -22.80 6.55 15.51
CA ILE A 22 -21.61 6.79 16.34
C ILE A 22 -20.36 6.17 15.69
N LEU A 23 -20.50 4.96 15.14
CA LEU A 23 -19.41 4.24 14.48
C LEU A 23 -18.91 4.97 13.22
N ASN A 24 -19.85 5.47 12.40
CA ASN A 24 -19.50 6.25 11.21
C ASN A 24 -18.80 7.56 11.59
N GLN A 25 -19.26 8.24 12.64
CA GLN A 25 -18.59 9.43 13.16
C GLN A 25 -17.17 9.15 13.65
N GLN A 26 -16.96 8.03 14.33
CA GLN A 26 -15.63 7.64 14.81
C GLN A 26 -14.68 7.29 13.65
N ASN A 27 -15.16 6.56 12.64
CA ASN A 27 -14.38 6.26 11.44
C ASN A 27 -14.02 7.53 10.64
N GLU A 28 -14.94 8.49 10.56
CA GLU A 28 -14.66 9.79 9.93
C GLU A 28 -13.62 10.60 10.70
N GLN A 29 -13.69 10.59 12.05
CA GLN A 29 -12.69 11.24 12.89
C GLN A 29 -11.30 10.60 12.76
N ASP A 30 -11.22 9.27 12.77
CA ASP A 30 -9.96 8.54 12.62
C ASP A 30 -9.34 8.82 11.24
N LYS A 31 -10.17 8.87 10.18
CA LYS A 31 -9.73 9.24 8.83
C LYS A 31 -9.22 10.68 8.78
N GLN A 32 -9.95 11.64 9.36
CA GLN A 32 -9.52 13.04 9.41
C GLN A 32 -8.19 13.21 10.15
N GLN A 33 -8.00 12.50 11.28
CA GLN A 33 -6.74 12.54 12.02
C GLN A 33 -5.57 11.94 11.24
N ARG A 34 -5.82 10.84 10.52
CA ARG A 34 -4.84 10.25 9.60
C ARG A 34 -4.45 11.26 8.52
N ASP A 35 -5.43 11.83 7.85
CA ASP A 35 -5.21 12.76 6.73
C ASP A 35 -4.44 14.01 7.18
N LEU A 36 -4.78 14.57 8.35
CA LEU A 36 -4.05 15.67 8.98
C LEU A 36 -2.59 15.30 9.28
N LYS A 37 -2.33 14.10 9.82
CA LYS A 37 -0.95 13.66 10.09
C LYS A 37 -0.14 13.49 8.81
N ILE A 38 -0.73 12.86 7.78
CA ILE A 38 -0.09 12.71 6.47
C ILE A 38 0.25 14.09 5.92
N GLU A 39 -0.68 15.04 5.98
CA GLU A 39 -0.47 16.40 5.50
C GLU A 39 0.70 17.09 6.22
N VAL A 40 0.81 16.98 7.54
CA VAL A 40 1.95 17.52 8.29
C VAL A 40 3.28 16.92 7.80
N TYR A 41 3.37 15.60 7.68
CA TYR A 41 4.60 14.94 7.19
C TYR A 41 4.97 15.35 5.77
N ILE A 42 3.96 15.49 4.89
CA ILE A 42 4.17 15.90 3.51
C ILE A 42 4.60 17.36 3.44
N GLN A 43 3.98 18.26 4.20
CA GLN A 43 4.35 19.69 4.24
C GLN A 43 5.79 19.87 4.73
N GLU A 44 6.19 19.14 5.79
CA GLU A 44 7.58 19.16 6.28
C GLU A 44 8.58 18.69 5.22
N ALA A 45 8.26 17.59 4.52
CA ALA A 45 9.12 17.05 3.48
C ALA A 45 9.15 17.93 2.21
N GLN A 46 8.05 18.62 1.89
CA GLN A 46 7.92 19.54 0.76
C GLN A 46 8.87 20.76 0.85
N ILE A 47 9.36 21.09 2.04
CA ILE A 47 10.39 22.13 2.22
C ILE A 47 11.68 21.76 1.48
N ASN A 48 11.99 20.47 1.35
CA ASN A 48 13.26 19.99 0.79
C ASN A 48 13.10 19.24 -0.54
N PHE A 49 11.90 18.72 -0.81
CA PHE A 49 11.64 17.86 -1.95
C PHE A 49 10.38 18.31 -2.70
N ASN A 50 10.37 18.13 -4.00
CA ASN A 50 9.16 18.37 -4.79
C ASN A 50 8.24 17.15 -4.65
N ILE A 51 7.15 17.30 -3.89
CA ILE A 51 6.19 16.22 -3.59
C ILE A 51 4.81 16.58 -4.13
N LYS A 52 4.22 15.69 -4.92
CA LYS A 52 2.89 15.84 -5.51
C LYS A 52 2.00 14.67 -5.13
N LYS A 53 0.76 14.96 -4.75
CA LYS A 53 -0.26 13.92 -4.52
C LYS A 53 -0.71 13.32 -5.84
N LEU A 54 -0.81 11.99 -5.89
CA LEU A 54 -1.41 11.27 -6.99
C LEU A 54 -2.81 10.80 -6.63
N ASN A 55 -3.77 11.14 -7.49
CA ASN A 55 -5.13 10.61 -7.38
C ASN A 55 -5.26 9.41 -8.31
N LEU A 56 -5.02 8.22 -7.75
CA LEU A 56 -5.19 6.94 -8.46
C LEU A 56 -6.39 6.21 -7.86
N ASP A 57 -7.41 5.94 -8.68
CA ASP A 57 -8.68 5.36 -8.22
C ASP A 57 -8.48 4.01 -7.51
N PHE A 58 -7.56 3.19 -7.99
CA PHE A 58 -7.19 1.92 -7.37
C PHE A 58 -6.77 2.08 -5.90
N TYR A 59 -5.82 2.98 -5.63
CA TYR A 59 -5.29 3.21 -4.29
C TYR A 59 -6.33 3.89 -3.38
N LYS A 60 -7.15 4.77 -3.95
CA LYS A 60 -8.24 5.44 -3.24
C LYS A 60 -9.27 4.44 -2.71
N ASN A 61 -9.61 3.41 -3.50
CA ASN A 61 -10.53 2.35 -3.09
C ASN A 61 -9.97 1.49 -1.96
N LEU A 62 -8.64 1.35 -1.88
CA LEU A 62 -7.95 0.68 -0.77
C LEU A 62 -7.75 1.56 0.47
N GLY A 63 -8.25 2.80 0.45
CA GLY A 63 -8.02 3.77 1.53
C GLY A 63 -6.55 4.21 1.65
N GLN A 64 -5.78 4.11 0.57
CA GLN A 64 -4.37 4.47 0.53
C GLN A 64 -4.17 5.85 -0.11
N ASP A 65 -3.24 6.63 0.42
CA ASP A 65 -2.80 7.89 -0.18
C ASP A 65 -1.44 7.73 -0.81
N VAL A 66 -1.31 8.19 -2.06
CA VAL A 66 -0.10 8.06 -2.86
C VAL A 66 0.46 9.42 -3.21
N TYR A 67 1.77 9.56 -3.06
CA TYR A 67 2.52 10.76 -3.41
C TYR A 67 3.71 10.37 -4.29
N ILE A 68 4.06 11.23 -5.24
CA ILE A 68 5.34 11.17 -5.93
C ILE A 68 6.25 12.23 -5.35
N ALA A 69 7.50 11.86 -5.07
CA ALA A 69 8.54 12.78 -4.65
C ALA A 69 9.77 12.70 -5.56
N GLU A 70 10.25 13.86 -6.01
CA GLU A 70 11.53 13.99 -6.69
C GLU A 70 12.62 14.21 -5.63
N LEU A 71 13.49 13.21 -5.44
CA LEU A 71 14.61 13.28 -4.51
C LEU A 71 15.83 13.96 -5.14
N SER A 72 16.02 13.76 -6.44
CA SER A 72 17.06 14.38 -7.26
C SER A 72 16.63 14.37 -8.74
N SER A 73 17.47 14.92 -9.62
CA SER A 73 17.23 14.88 -11.08
C SER A 73 17.17 13.47 -11.68
N GLN A 74 17.63 12.46 -10.94
CA GLN A 74 17.72 11.06 -11.40
C GLN A 74 16.80 10.12 -10.62
N ILE A 75 16.32 10.55 -9.45
CA ILE A 75 15.61 9.69 -8.50
C ILE A 75 14.24 10.27 -8.20
N THR A 76 13.22 9.58 -8.68
CA THR A 76 11.82 9.83 -8.36
C THR A 76 11.26 8.62 -7.64
N ILE A 77 10.63 8.84 -6.48
CA ILE A 77 10.04 7.81 -5.65
C ILE A 77 8.53 7.98 -5.54
N MET A 78 7.84 6.88 -5.26
CA MET A 78 6.44 6.86 -4.88
C MET A 78 6.33 6.53 -3.39
N ILE A 79 5.54 7.31 -2.65
CA ILE A 79 5.29 7.17 -1.22
C ILE A 79 3.84 6.75 -1.05
N VAL A 80 3.59 5.67 -0.31
CA VAL A 80 2.26 5.11 -0.08
C VAL A 80 1.97 5.06 1.42
N PHE A 81 0.87 5.70 1.82
CA PHE A 81 0.33 5.66 3.18
C PHE A 81 -0.90 4.76 3.22
N HIS A 82 -0.82 3.67 4.00
CA HIS A 82 -1.96 2.76 4.19
C HIS A 82 -3.09 3.39 5.01
N TYR A 83 -4.27 2.78 4.95
CA TYR A 83 -5.49 3.26 5.63
C TYR A 83 -5.36 3.29 7.16
N ASP A 84 -4.45 2.50 7.74
CA ASP A 84 -4.21 2.37 9.17
C ASP A 84 -3.02 3.22 9.68
N PHE A 85 -2.43 4.06 8.84
CA PHE A 85 -1.40 5.02 9.25
C PHE A 85 -1.90 5.92 10.41
N PRO A 86 -1.09 6.19 11.47
CA PRO A 86 0.34 5.89 11.63
C PRO A 86 0.66 4.55 12.31
N LYS A 87 -0.30 3.61 12.41
CA LYS A 87 0.01 2.27 12.94
C LYS A 87 0.91 1.50 11.97
N SER A 88 0.64 1.63 10.68
CA SER A 88 1.56 1.21 9.62
C SER A 88 2.55 2.32 9.28
N GLN A 89 3.76 1.92 8.90
CA GLN A 89 4.77 2.82 8.36
C GLN A 89 4.51 3.09 6.87
N PRO A 90 4.88 4.26 6.35
CA PRO A 90 4.80 4.53 4.92
C PRO A 90 5.73 3.61 4.14
N GLN A 91 5.26 3.18 2.97
CA GLN A 91 6.06 2.39 2.03
C GLN A 91 6.59 3.29 0.91
N ILE A 92 7.85 3.08 0.52
CA ILE A 92 8.49 3.82 -0.56
C ILE A 92 8.85 2.87 -1.69
N PHE A 93 8.54 3.26 -2.91
CA PHE A 93 8.81 2.51 -4.12
C PHE A 93 9.61 3.35 -5.11
N ALA A 94 10.48 2.70 -5.88
CA ALA A 94 11.06 3.29 -7.07
C ALA A 94 9.98 3.44 -8.16
N THR A 95 10.00 4.55 -8.92
CA THR A 95 9.05 4.78 -10.01
C THR A 95 9.44 4.10 -11.33
N LYS A 96 10.70 3.68 -11.44
CA LYS A 96 11.25 2.90 -12.54
C LYS A 96 12.09 1.75 -11.99
N GLN A 97 12.22 0.70 -12.79
CA GLN A 97 13.08 -0.42 -12.46
C GLN A 97 14.55 0.04 -12.37
N MET A 98 15.16 -0.22 -11.22
CA MET A 98 16.55 0.14 -10.92
C MET A 98 17.20 -0.98 -10.11
N SER A 99 18.45 -1.28 -10.41
CA SER A 99 19.24 -2.24 -9.64
C SER A 99 19.96 -1.52 -8.50
N HIS A 100 19.62 -1.88 -7.27
CA HIS A 100 20.31 -1.40 -6.08
C HIS A 100 20.06 -2.33 -4.88
N ARG A 101 21.04 -2.48 -3.98
CA ARG A 101 20.94 -3.36 -2.80
C ARG A 101 19.74 -3.06 -1.86
N LEU A 102 19.25 -1.82 -1.90
CA LEU A 102 18.11 -1.36 -1.09
C LEU A 102 16.78 -1.49 -1.82
N ILE A 103 16.79 -1.77 -3.13
CA ILE A 103 15.57 -1.91 -3.93
C ILE A 103 15.29 -3.40 -4.03
N ASP A 104 14.07 -3.78 -3.63
CA ASP A 104 13.58 -5.11 -3.87
C ASP A 104 13.34 -5.31 -5.39
N PRO A 105 13.92 -6.33 -6.03
CA PRO A 105 13.88 -6.46 -7.49
C PRO A 105 12.47 -6.75 -8.03
N ASP A 106 11.62 -7.41 -7.23
CA ASP A 106 10.29 -7.85 -7.66
C ASP A 106 9.21 -6.80 -7.38
N THR A 107 9.33 -6.11 -6.23
CA THR A 107 8.31 -5.15 -5.77
C THR A 107 8.72 -3.70 -5.97
N TRP A 108 9.99 -3.45 -6.30
CA TRP A 108 10.62 -2.13 -6.40
C TRP A 108 10.55 -1.30 -5.12
N GLN A 109 10.24 -1.95 -3.99
CA GLN A 109 10.18 -1.30 -2.71
C GLN A 109 11.59 -0.94 -2.24
N ILE A 110 11.77 0.32 -1.84
CA ILE A 110 13.00 0.79 -1.22
C ILE A 110 12.95 0.41 0.27
N LYS A 111 13.93 -0.39 0.70
CA LYS A 111 14.13 -0.81 2.09
C LYS A 111 14.69 0.35 2.90
N ALA A 112 13.81 1.28 3.29
CA ALA A 112 14.11 2.42 4.14
C ALA A 112 13.58 2.20 5.57
N LYS A 113 14.31 2.69 6.57
CA LYS A 113 13.90 2.60 7.97
C LYS A 113 12.98 3.78 8.32
N TRP A 114 11.80 3.48 8.86
CA TRP A 114 10.91 4.50 9.40
C TRP A 114 11.43 5.01 10.75
N ASN A 115 11.64 6.32 10.86
CA ASN A 115 12.16 7.00 12.05
C ASN A 115 11.18 8.06 12.56
N ASP A 116 9.86 7.84 12.40
CA ASP A 116 8.79 8.80 12.73
C ASP A 116 8.90 10.17 12.04
N SER A 117 9.67 10.24 10.95
CA SER A 117 9.93 11.44 10.16
C SER A 117 10.11 11.07 8.69
N LEU A 118 9.16 11.51 7.84
CA LEU A 118 9.21 11.30 6.40
C LEU A 118 10.44 11.97 5.77
N ILE A 119 10.72 13.21 6.16
CA ILE A 119 11.87 13.97 5.65
C ILE A 119 13.20 13.27 5.97
N GLN A 120 13.35 12.72 7.19
CA GLN A 120 14.59 12.02 7.54
C GLN A 120 14.73 10.73 6.75
N MET A 121 13.65 9.96 6.60
CA MET A 121 13.64 8.75 5.78
C MET A 121 14.03 9.05 4.32
N MET A 122 13.50 10.13 3.73
CA MET A 122 13.85 10.55 2.37
C MET A 122 15.33 10.99 2.26
N LYS A 123 15.85 11.75 3.24
CA LYS A 123 17.27 12.11 3.31
C LYS A 123 18.18 10.89 3.42
N ASP A 124 17.78 9.89 4.20
CA ASP A 124 18.53 8.64 4.34
C ASP A 124 18.60 7.89 3.01
N ILE A 125 17.52 7.86 2.23
CA ILE A 125 17.51 7.28 0.87
C ILE A 125 18.50 8.03 -0.03
N VAL A 126 18.45 9.37 -0.03
CA VAL A 126 19.38 10.20 -0.82
C VAL A 126 20.83 9.90 -0.45
N ASN A 127 21.15 9.83 0.85
CA ASN A 127 22.51 9.55 1.32
C ASN A 127 22.99 8.14 0.91
N GLN A 128 22.10 7.15 0.97
CA GLN A 128 22.43 5.79 0.53
C GLN A 128 22.69 5.74 -0.98
N PHE A 129 21.84 6.39 -1.78
CA PHE A 129 22.01 6.43 -3.23
C PHE A 129 23.19 7.31 -3.67
N ALA A 130 23.59 8.29 -2.85
CA ALA A 130 24.83 9.04 -3.07
C ALA A 130 26.08 8.17 -2.82
N THR A 131 26.00 7.21 -1.90
CA THR A 131 27.11 6.29 -1.60
C THR A 131 27.24 5.21 -2.68
N GLN A 132 26.10 4.72 -3.18
CA GLN A 132 26.03 3.77 -4.29
C GLN A 132 24.84 4.15 -5.17
N ALA A 133 25.11 4.69 -6.36
CA ALA A 133 24.05 5.09 -7.26
C ALA A 133 23.24 3.86 -7.71
N PRO A 134 21.90 3.94 -7.74
CA PRO A 134 21.10 2.92 -8.40
C PRO A 134 21.46 2.87 -9.88
N GLU A 135 21.68 1.67 -10.40
CA GLU A 135 21.96 1.45 -11.81
C GLU A 135 20.64 1.25 -12.57
N ASP A 136 20.54 1.85 -13.75
CA ASP A 136 19.45 1.53 -14.67
C ASP A 136 19.57 0.06 -15.12
N ASP A 137 18.44 -0.59 -15.39
CA ASP A 137 18.43 -1.99 -15.79
C ASP A 137 19.36 -2.24 -17.00
N TYR A 138 20.31 -3.16 -16.83
CA TYR A 138 21.27 -3.58 -17.84
C TYR A 138 20.59 -3.96 -19.16
N MET A 139 19.38 -4.53 -19.12
CA MET A 139 18.62 -4.88 -20.33
C MET A 139 18.17 -3.65 -21.13
N ILE A 140 17.76 -2.57 -20.46
CA ILE A 140 17.37 -1.33 -21.13
C ILE A 140 18.61 -0.62 -21.68
N GLU A 141 19.71 -0.58 -20.92
CA GLU A 141 20.97 0.00 -21.39
C GLU A 141 21.53 -0.73 -22.62
N HIS A 142 21.45 -2.07 -22.65
CA HIS A 142 21.93 -2.87 -23.77
C HIS A 142 21.03 -2.75 -25.02
N LEU A 143 19.72 -2.50 -24.84
CA LEU A 143 18.81 -2.18 -25.95
C LEU A 143 19.09 -0.78 -26.53
N MET A 144 19.54 0.16 -25.71
CA MET A 144 19.90 1.51 -26.16
C MET A 144 21.31 1.61 -26.76
N LYS A 145 22.25 0.75 -26.33
CA LYS A 145 23.61 0.70 -26.88
C LYS A 145 23.67 -0.21 -28.13
N ASN A 146 23.59 0.43 -29.30
CA ASN A 146 24.08 0.00 -30.63
C ASN A 146 23.22 -0.91 -31.53
N PRO A 147 22.29 -0.29 -32.29
CA PRO A 147 21.84 -0.79 -33.58
C PRO A 147 22.38 -0.02 -34.81
N ASP A 148 22.81 1.24 -34.67
CA ASP A 148 23.03 2.14 -35.82
C ASP A 148 24.39 2.02 -36.52
N ASP A 149 25.41 1.49 -35.84
CA ASP A 149 26.78 1.58 -36.37
C ASP A 149 27.01 0.68 -37.60
N GLN A 150 26.33 -0.47 -37.70
CA GLN A 150 26.39 -1.32 -38.90
C GLN A 150 25.57 -0.76 -40.07
N PHE A 151 24.38 -0.23 -39.81
CA PHE A 151 23.51 0.33 -40.86
C PHE A 151 24.17 1.56 -41.51
N GLN A 152 24.72 2.45 -40.70
CA GLN A 152 25.46 3.62 -41.16
C GLN A 152 26.74 3.26 -41.93
N LYS A 153 27.45 2.20 -41.51
CA LYS A 153 28.61 1.68 -42.26
C LYS A 153 28.24 1.18 -43.66
N GLN A 154 27.13 0.44 -43.80
CA GLN A 154 26.69 -0.04 -45.11
C GLN A 154 26.20 1.11 -46.01
N ILE A 155 25.49 2.11 -45.47
CA ILE A 155 25.08 3.31 -46.22
C ILE A 155 26.31 4.05 -46.75
N LYS A 156 27.30 4.29 -45.88
CA LYS A 156 28.55 4.94 -46.29
C LYS A 156 29.27 4.16 -47.38
N ALA A 157 29.30 2.83 -47.28
CA ALA A 157 29.93 1.99 -48.29
C ALA A 157 29.28 2.18 -49.69
N ILE A 158 27.94 2.24 -49.77
CA ILE A 158 27.20 2.54 -51.01
C ILE A 158 27.54 3.94 -51.54
N GLN A 159 27.58 4.94 -50.65
CA GLN A 159 27.90 6.33 -51.03
C GLN A 159 29.33 6.49 -51.58
N THR A 160 30.25 5.61 -51.17
CA THR A 160 31.64 5.61 -51.62
C THR A 160 31.94 4.65 -52.77
N VAL A 161 30.93 3.96 -53.31
CA VAL A 161 31.13 3.08 -54.47
C VAL A 161 31.66 3.87 -55.65
N GLU A 162 32.78 3.40 -56.20
CA GLU A 162 33.32 3.94 -57.43
C GLU A 162 32.41 3.52 -58.60
N VAL A 163 31.53 4.44 -59.03
CA VAL A 163 30.49 4.19 -60.04
C VAL A 163 31.05 3.55 -61.32
N ARG A 164 32.29 3.86 -61.69
CA ARG A 164 32.97 3.26 -62.85
C ARG A 164 33.06 1.74 -62.77
N LYS A 165 33.17 1.17 -61.56
CA LYS A 165 33.22 -0.29 -61.34
C LYS A 165 31.88 -0.99 -61.58
N LEU A 166 30.77 -0.26 -61.64
CA LEU A 166 29.46 -0.81 -62.01
C LEU A 166 29.30 -0.99 -63.53
N PHE A 167 30.20 -0.39 -64.31
CA PHE A 167 30.14 -0.31 -65.77
C PHE A 167 31.46 -0.79 -66.41
N THR A 168 31.96 -1.96 -65.95
CA THR A 168 33.28 -2.51 -66.30
C THR A 168 33.47 -2.82 -67.79
N ASN A 169 32.38 -3.02 -68.54
CA ASN A 169 32.41 -3.35 -69.97
C ASN A 169 31.79 -2.26 -70.86
N CYS A 170 31.73 -1.02 -70.38
CA CYS A 170 31.13 0.09 -71.10
C CYS A 170 32.21 1.00 -71.71
N SER A 171 32.02 1.41 -72.96
CA SER A 171 32.89 2.46 -73.55
C SER A 171 32.70 3.80 -72.81
N PRO A 172 33.67 4.73 -72.85
CA PRO A 172 33.55 6.02 -72.18
C PRO A 172 32.27 6.81 -72.54
N ASN A 173 31.85 6.75 -73.81
CA ASN A 173 30.63 7.42 -74.28
C ASN A 173 29.37 6.75 -73.74
N GLN A 174 29.33 5.41 -73.68
CA GLN A 174 28.22 4.67 -73.09
C GLN A 174 28.14 4.88 -71.57
N PHE A 175 29.29 4.97 -70.90
CA PHE A 175 29.35 5.30 -69.48
C PHE A 175 28.75 6.68 -69.18
N GLN A 176 29.10 7.70 -69.98
CA GLN A 176 28.50 9.04 -69.85
C GLN A 176 27.00 9.05 -70.11
N GLN A 177 26.51 8.28 -71.08
CA GLN A 177 25.07 8.14 -71.34
C GLN A 177 24.36 7.43 -70.19
N ASN A 178 24.94 6.37 -69.63
CA ASN A 178 24.36 5.62 -68.51
C ASN A 178 24.31 6.44 -67.21
N LEU A 179 25.23 7.39 -67.00
CA LEU A 179 25.18 8.32 -65.87
C LEU A 179 23.99 9.28 -65.92
N GLN A 180 23.38 9.48 -67.10
CA GLN A 180 22.17 10.30 -67.26
C GLN A 180 20.88 9.51 -67.03
N LEU A 181 20.96 8.20 -66.85
CA LEU A 181 19.83 7.32 -66.58
C LEU A 181 19.64 7.12 -65.07
N ASP A 182 18.47 6.60 -64.68
CA ASP A 182 18.22 6.18 -63.31
C ASP A 182 19.19 5.05 -62.91
N LEU A 183 20.02 5.32 -61.90
CA LEU A 183 21.03 4.40 -61.40
C LEU A 183 20.46 3.39 -60.39
N THR A 184 19.20 3.52 -59.98
CA THR A 184 18.54 2.64 -59.01
C THR A 184 18.69 1.15 -59.33
N PRO A 185 18.48 0.67 -60.58
CA PRO A 185 18.65 -0.74 -60.91
C PRO A 185 20.07 -1.26 -60.69
N PHE A 186 21.09 -0.41 -60.80
CA PHE A 186 22.50 -0.76 -60.59
C PHE A 186 22.86 -0.72 -59.11
N ILE A 187 22.34 0.26 -58.37
CA ILE A 187 22.49 0.36 -56.92
C ILE A 187 21.87 -0.87 -56.23
N MET A 188 20.72 -1.36 -56.71
CA MET A 188 20.06 -2.56 -56.17
C MET A 188 20.89 -3.85 -56.32
N GLN A 189 21.86 -3.87 -57.24
CA GLN A 189 22.73 -5.03 -57.46
C GLN A 189 23.94 -5.05 -56.49
N LEU A 190 24.24 -3.93 -55.82
CA LEU A 190 25.34 -3.83 -54.87
C LEU A 190 25.15 -4.80 -53.69
N GLU A 191 26.23 -5.46 -53.28
CA GLU A 191 26.21 -6.37 -52.12
C GLU A 191 25.87 -5.62 -50.83
N GLU A 192 26.32 -4.38 -50.69
CA GLU A 192 26.02 -3.49 -49.59
C GLU A 192 24.51 -3.16 -49.53
N TYR A 193 23.87 -2.96 -50.68
CA TYR A 193 22.42 -2.73 -50.76
C TYR A 193 21.65 -3.98 -50.29
N LYS A 194 22.04 -5.17 -50.73
CA LYS A 194 21.44 -6.43 -50.27
C LYS A 194 21.61 -6.63 -48.76
N LYS A 195 22.77 -6.28 -48.20
CA LYS A 195 23.03 -6.32 -46.75
C LYS A 195 22.12 -5.36 -45.98
N ILE A 196 21.91 -4.14 -46.48
CA ILE A 196 20.96 -3.18 -45.89
C ILE A 196 19.53 -3.74 -45.93
N CYS A 197 19.08 -4.26 -47.07
CA CYS A 197 17.74 -4.87 -47.17
C CYS A 197 17.56 -6.01 -46.17
N LYS A 198 18.56 -6.88 -46.01
CA LYS A 198 18.54 -7.96 -45.02
C LYS A 198 18.45 -7.42 -43.59
N LEU A 199 19.25 -6.41 -43.24
CA LEU A 199 19.18 -5.74 -41.93
C LEU A 199 17.80 -5.12 -41.66
N ILE A 200 17.19 -4.48 -42.66
CA ILE A 200 15.83 -3.91 -42.54
C ILE A 200 14.82 -5.01 -42.25
N VAL A 201 14.88 -6.13 -42.98
CA VAL A 201 13.97 -7.27 -42.78
C VAL A 201 14.17 -7.88 -41.39
N GLU A 202 15.40 -8.12 -40.96
CA GLU A 202 15.71 -8.65 -39.63
C GLU A 202 15.19 -7.72 -38.52
N ARG A 203 15.35 -6.40 -38.68
CA ARG A 203 14.81 -5.41 -37.74
C ARG A 203 13.28 -5.38 -37.73
N ALA A 204 12.64 -5.48 -38.89
CA ALA A 204 11.19 -5.56 -38.99
C ALA A 204 10.66 -6.84 -38.30
N GLN A 205 11.35 -7.97 -38.46
CA GLN A 205 11.01 -9.21 -37.77
C GLN A 205 11.19 -9.10 -36.26
N GLN A 206 12.29 -8.51 -35.79
CA GLN A 206 12.50 -8.23 -34.35
C GLN A 206 11.40 -7.32 -33.79
N ASN A 207 11.04 -6.25 -34.50
CA ASN A 207 9.96 -5.37 -34.09
C ASN A 207 8.61 -6.08 -34.01
N ASN A 208 8.32 -6.98 -34.96
CA ASN A 208 7.10 -7.79 -34.91
C ASN A 208 7.08 -8.72 -33.68
N LEU A 209 8.20 -9.40 -33.39
CA LEU A 209 8.32 -10.24 -32.19
C LEU A 209 8.15 -9.44 -30.89
N ILE A 210 8.73 -8.23 -30.84
CA ILE A 210 8.52 -7.31 -29.71
C ILE A 210 7.05 -6.89 -29.61
N GLY A 211 6.40 -6.60 -30.74
CA GLY A 211 4.97 -6.28 -30.80
C GLY A 211 4.09 -7.43 -30.30
N GLU A 212 4.38 -8.67 -30.69
CA GLU A 212 3.70 -9.88 -30.21
C GLU A 212 3.90 -10.07 -28.70
N SER A 213 5.12 -9.88 -28.21
CA SER A 213 5.43 -9.93 -26.78
C SER A 213 4.66 -8.88 -25.98
N ILE A 214 4.59 -7.63 -26.47
CA ILE A 214 3.79 -6.57 -25.85
C ILE A 214 2.31 -6.97 -25.80
N GLN A 215 1.76 -7.51 -26.89
CA GLN A 215 0.36 -7.98 -26.92
C GLN A 215 0.10 -9.09 -25.90
N GLN A 216 1.04 -10.04 -25.79
CA GLN A 216 0.95 -11.11 -24.80
C GLN A 216 0.98 -10.55 -23.37
N ILE A 217 1.95 -9.67 -23.05
CA ILE A 217 2.06 -9.02 -21.73
C ILE A 217 0.79 -8.22 -21.42
N MET A 218 0.22 -7.51 -22.39
CA MET A 218 -1.05 -6.79 -22.21
C MET A 218 -2.21 -7.73 -21.88
N SER A 219 -2.29 -8.89 -22.54
CA SER A 219 -3.30 -9.91 -22.26
C SER A 219 -3.12 -10.51 -20.86
N GLU A 220 -1.90 -10.87 -20.49
CA GLU A 220 -1.57 -11.42 -19.17
C GLU A 220 -1.88 -10.40 -18.07
N ASN A 221 -1.51 -9.13 -18.26
CA ASN A 221 -1.83 -8.04 -17.33
C ASN A 221 -3.34 -7.81 -17.18
N ALA A 222 -4.10 -7.91 -18.27
CA ALA A 222 -5.55 -7.81 -18.22
C ALA A 222 -6.17 -8.95 -17.39
N GLN A 223 -5.65 -10.17 -17.53
CA GLN A 223 -6.11 -11.31 -16.76
C GLN A 223 -5.73 -11.20 -15.28
N LEU A 224 -4.48 -10.81 -14.97
CA LEU A 224 -4.03 -10.57 -13.59
C LEU A 224 -4.86 -9.46 -12.92
N LYS A 225 -5.21 -8.40 -13.66
CA LYS A 225 -6.08 -7.36 -13.15
C LYS A 225 -7.44 -7.90 -12.72
N LEU A 226 -8.07 -8.75 -13.55
CA LEU A 226 -9.34 -9.39 -13.21
C LEU A 226 -9.22 -10.28 -11.97
N GLU A 227 -8.12 -11.04 -11.84
CA GLU A 227 -7.88 -11.88 -10.66
C GLU A 227 -7.70 -11.05 -9.38
N VAL A 228 -6.99 -9.92 -9.47
CA VAL A 228 -6.80 -8.99 -8.35
C VAL A 228 -8.13 -8.35 -7.96
N GLU A 229 -8.94 -7.92 -8.92
CA GLU A 229 -10.28 -7.37 -8.68
C GLU A 229 -11.19 -8.40 -8.00
N ALA A 230 -11.18 -9.66 -8.43
CA ALA A 230 -11.94 -10.73 -7.81
C ALA A 230 -11.48 -11.02 -6.36
N LYS A 231 -10.16 -11.06 -6.12
CA LYS A 231 -9.61 -11.22 -4.76
C LYS A 231 -9.95 -10.03 -3.86
N LEU A 232 -9.91 -8.82 -4.41
CA LEU A 232 -10.28 -7.61 -3.68
C LEU A 232 -11.75 -7.67 -3.27
N GLN A 233 -12.65 -8.02 -4.20
CA GLN A 233 -14.07 -8.19 -3.89
C GLN A 233 -14.27 -9.22 -2.77
N HIS A 234 -13.62 -10.38 -2.86
CA HIS A 234 -13.71 -11.40 -1.82
C HIS A 234 -13.18 -10.91 -0.46
N PHE A 235 -12.08 -10.15 -0.45
CA PHE A 235 -11.56 -9.54 0.78
C PHE A 235 -12.52 -8.50 1.35
N THR A 236 -13.15 -7.67 0.51
CA THR A 236 -14.16 -6.70 0.95
C THR A 236 -15.38 -7.40 1.55
N ASP A 237 -15.83 -8.51 0.95
CA ASP A 237 -16.94 -9.31 1.48
C ASP A 237 -16.58 -9.89 2.86
N ILE A 238 -15.38 -10.47 3.01
CA ILE A 238 -14.88 -10.96 4.30
C ILE A 238 -14.75 -9.83 5.32
N GLN A 239 -14.28 -8.65 4.93
CA GLN A 239 -14.21 -7.49 5.83
C GLN A 239 -15.61 -7.08 6.31
N PHE A 240 -16.59 -7.06 5.40
CA PHE A 240 -17.97 -6.73 5.73
C PHE A 240 -18.55 -7.68 6.78
N GLU A 241 -18.22 -8.98 6.71
CA GLU A 241 -18.62 -9.97 7.71
C GLU A 241 -17.77 -9.94 9.00
N GLY A 242 -16.47 -9.69 8.87
CA GLY A 242 -15.49 -9.77 9.96
C GLY A 242 -15.48 -8.57 10.89
N TYR A 243 -15.66 -7.35 10.38
CA TYR A 243 -15.66 -6.13 11.21
C TYR A 243 -16.76 -6.11 12.28
N PRO A 244 -18.02 -6.46 11.98
CA PRO A 244 -19.06 -6.55 13.01
C PRO A 244 -18.73 -7.58 14.09
N LEU A 245 -18.12 -8.70 13.71
CA LEU A 245 -17.77 -9.78 14.62
C LEU A 245 -16.59 -9.39 15.53
N ASP A 246 -15.55 -8.77 14.99
CA ASP A 246 -14.43 -8.25 15.78
C ASP A 246 -14.88 -7.15 16.73
N GLN A 247 -15.73 -6.22 16.27
CA GLN A 247 -16.32 -5.21 17.15
C GLN A 247 -17.20 -5.81 18.25
N PHE A 248 -17.96 -6.86 17.95
CA PHE A 248 -18.73 -7.59 18.95
C PHE A 248 -17.82 -8.23 19.99
N CYS A 249 -16.74 -8.90 19.56
CA CYS A 249 -15.73 -9.50 20.44
C CYS A 249 -15.02 -8.46 21.31
N GLN A 250 -14.62 -7.32 20.75
CA GLN A 250 -14.00 -6.22 21.50
C GLN A 250 -14.97 -5.62 22.52
N LYS A 251 -16.25 -5.47 22.19
CA LYS A 251 -17.29 -5.01 23.13
C LYS A 251 -17.52 -5.99 24.26
N LEU A 252 -17.59 -7.29 23.96
CA LEU A 252 -17.64 -8.34 24.97
C LEU A 252 -16.42 -8.26 25.89
N ALA A 253 -15.21 -8.21 25.33
CA ALA A 253 -13.97 -8.10 26.10
C ALA A 253 -13.95 -6.86 27.01
N LYS A 254 -14.49 -5.72 26.55
CA LYS A 254 -14.61 -4.50 27.36
C LYS A 254 -15.65 -4.63 28.47
N SER A 255 -16.82 -5.22 28.19
CA SER A 255 -17.89 -5.44 29.18
C SER A 255 -17.50 -6.44 30.28
N PHE A 256 -16.68 -7.44 29.94
CA PHE A 256 -16.09 -8.40 30.87
C PHE A 256 -14.70 -7.99 31.36
N SER A 257 -14.27 -6.76 31.09
CA SER A 257 -13.00 -6.27 31.61
C SER A 257 -13.11 -6.07 33.12
N ASP A 258 -12.03 -6.39 33.83
CA ASP A 258 -11.97 -6.30 35.29
C ASP A 258 -12.34 -4.90 35.81
N LYS A 259 -12.04 -3.85 35.01
CA LYS A 259 -12.37 -2.46 35.31
C LYS A 259 -13.88 -2.17 35.21
N GLU A 260 -14.53 -2.66 34.16
CA GLU A 260 -15.97 -2.42 33.97
C GLU A 260 -16.80 -3.29 34.92
N LEU A 261 -16.37 -4.53 35.18
CA LEU A 261 -16.97 -5.38 36.21
C LEU A 261 -16.86 -4.76 37.61
N ALA A 262 -15.70 -4.21 37.98
CA ALA A 262 -15.53 -3.49 39.24
C ALA A 262 -16.46 -2.26 39.33
N ARG A 263 -16.62 -1.52 38.24
CA ARG A 263 -17.53 -0.36 38.17
C ARG A 263 -19.00 -0.76 38.31
N VAL A 264 -19.43 -1.85 37.68
CA VAL A 264 -20.79 -2.38 37.81
C VAL A 264 -21.05 -2.85 39.25
N LEU A 265 -20.09 -3.53 39.87
CA LEU A 265 -20.17 -3.93 41.27
C LEU A 265 -20.27 -2.73 42.21
N GLU A 266 -19.49 -1.68 41.96
CA GLU A 266 -19.52 -0.45 42.76
C GLU A 266 -20.86 0.28 42.65
N LYS A 267 -21.45 0.36 41.45
CA LYS A 267 -22.81 0.88 41.26
C LYS A 267 -23.87 0.04 41.99
N LYS A 268 -23.75 -1.28 41.97
CA LYS A 268 -24.67 -2.15 42.72
C LYS A 268 -24.54 -1.98 44.23
N ILE A 269 -23.32 -1.83 44.74
CA ILE A 269 -23.07 -1.53 46.17
C ILE A 269 -23.73 -0.20 46.54
N GLN A 270 -23.52 0.86 45.75
CA GLN A 270 -24.13 2.16 45.99
C GLN A 270 -25.67 2.12 45.94
N MET A 271 -26.25 1.40 44.98
CA MET A 271 -27.71 1.21 44.93
C MET A 271 -28.25 0.48 46.17
N LEU A 272 -27.53 -0.53 46.66
CA LEU A 272 -27.92 -1.23 47.89
C LEU A 272 -27.79 -0.30 49.10
N GLU A 273 -26.71 0.49 49.20
CA GLU A 273 -26.55 1.48 50.26
C GLU A 273 -27.66 2.54 50.24
N GLN A 274 -28.08 3.02 49.08
CA GLN A 274 -29.24 3.93 48.94
C GLN A 274 -30.55 3.25 49.35
N TYR A 275 -30.78 2.00 48.93
CA TYR A 275 -31.97 1.24 49.34
C TYR A 275 -31.99 0.99 50.86
N ARG A 276 -30.82 0.89 51.49
CA ARG A 276 -30.69 0.83 52.95
C ARG A 276 -31.17 2.13 53.57
N GLU A 277 -30.65 3.27 53.13
CA GLU A 277 -31.04 4.59 53.65
C GLU A 277 -32.55 4.83 53.49
N GLU A 278 -33.14 4.51 52.33
CA GLU A 278 -34.58 4.60 52.08
C GLU A 278 -35.41 3.64 52.96
N LYS A 279 -34.88 2.46 53.31
CA LYS A 279 -35.53 1.51 54.22
C LYS A 279 -35.35 1.86 55.70
N TYR A 280 -34.32 2.60 56.11
CA TYR A 280 -34.19 3.06 57.51
C TYR A 280 -35.16 4.21 57.85
N GLU A 281 -35.58 4.98 56.85
CA GLU A 281 -36.66 5.98 57.03
C GLU A 281 -38.03 5.33 57.25
N ASN A 282 -38.24 4.09 56.77
CA ASN A 282 -39.47 3.32 56.95
C ASN A 282 -39.21 2.09 57.82
N LYS A 283 -39.43 2.20 59.14
CA LYS A 283 -39.27 1.11 60.14
C LYS A 283 -39.69 -0.28 59.60
N ILE A 284 -38.71 -1.14 59.31
CA ILE A 284 -38.91 -2.54 58.86
C ILE A 284 -38.22 -3.53 59.81
N ASN A 285 -38.77 -4.75 59.83
CA ASN A 285 -38.53 -5.90 60.69
C ASN A 285 -37.07 -6.47 60.62
N GLU A 286 -36.53 -6.92 61.76
CA GLU A 286 -35.13 -7.35 61.96
C GLU A 286 -34.63 -8.47 61.01
N GLU A 287 -35.52 -9.30 60.47
CA GLU A 287 -35.13 -10.41 59.58
C GLU A 287 -34.67 -9.95 58.19
N ASP A 288 -35.28 -8.89 57.66
CA ASP A 288 -34.88 -8.30 56.37
C ASP A 288 -33.54 -7.57 56.49
N GLU A 289 -33.26 -6.97 57.65
CA GLU A 289 -32.00 -6.28 57.95
C GLU A 289 -30.82 -7.27 57.99
N LYS A 290 -31.02 -8.44 58.63
CA LYS A 290 -30.00 -9.51 58.68
C LYS A 290 -29.71 -10.13 57.31
N LYS A 291 -30.74 -10.32 56.46
CA LYS A 291 -30.54 -10.82 55.09
C LYS A 291 -29.77 -9.81 54.25
N PHE A 292 -30.06 -8.53 54.41
CA PHE A 292 -29.40 -7.45 53.71
C PHE A 292 -27.94 -7.25 54.13
N GLU A 293 -27.63 -7.31 55.44
CA GLU A 293 -26.24 -7.29 55.92
C GLU A 293 -25.41 -8.46 55.39
N LYS A 294 -26.03 -9.63 55.24
CA LYS A 294 -25.39 -10.81 54.68
C LYS A 294 -25.04 -10.59 53.20
N ASP A 295 -25.96 -10.01 52.43
CA ASP A 295 -25.74 -9.71 51.02
C ASP A 295 -24.61 -8.67 50.84
N ILE A 296 -24.59 -7.60 51.64
CA ILE A 296 -23.50 -6.60 51.61
C ILE A 296 -22.15 -7.24 51.93
N LYS A 297 -22.07 -8.09 52.97
CA LYS A 297 -20.83 -8.79 53.32
C LYS A 297 -20.38 -9.73 52.20
N GLU A 298 -21.30 -10.42 51.54
CA GLU A 298 -20.99 -11.29 50.41
C GLU A 298 -20.44 -10.49 49.21
N TYR A 299 -21.05 -9.35 48.88
CA TYR A 299 -20.58 -8.48 47.79
C TYR A 299 -19.22 -7.84 48.10
N LEU A 300 -18.98 -7.39 49.34
CA LEU A 300 -17.67 -6.89 49.78
C LEU A 300 -16.60 -7.99 49.74
N GLY A 301 -16.96 -9.22 50.10
CA GLY A 301 -16.09 -10.40 49.97
C GLY A 301 -15.67 -10.64 48.53
N LYS A 302 -16.64 -10.72 47.61
CA LYS A 302 -16.39 -10.92 46.17
C LYS A 302 -15.55 -9.78 45.57
N ARG A 303 -15.77 -8.52 45.99
CA ARG A 303 -14.96 -7.37 45.57
C ARG A 303 -13.49 -7.53 45.97
N LYS A 304 -13.24 -7.99 47.19
CA LYS A 304 -11.88 -8.20 47.72
C LYS A 304 -11.16 -9.34 47.00
N GLU A 305 -11.86 -10.44 46.72
CA GLU A 305 -11.34 -11.54 45.90
C GLU A 305 -10.98 -11.10 44.49
N TYR A 306 -11.81 -10.25 43.87
CA TYR A 306 -11.53 -9.68 42.55
C TYR A 306 -10.30 -8.76 42.55
N GLN A 307 -10.12 -7.93 43.58
CA GLN A 307 -8.91 -7.10 43.71
C GLN A 307 -7.64 -7.95 43.88
N ILE A 308 -7.73 -9.04 44.65
CA ILE A 308 -6.62 -9.99 44.83
C ILE A 308 -6.30 -10.72 43.51
N SER A 309 -7.31 -11.07 42.70
CA SER A 309 -7.09 -11.70 41.39
C SER A 309 -6.36 -10.77 40.43
N ILE A 310 -6.71 -9.47 40.41
CA ILE A 310 -6.04 -8.43 39.62
C ILE A 310 -4.57 -8.32 40.02
N GLN A 311 -4.28 -8.27 41.32
CA GLN A 311 -2.90 -8.18 41.81
C GLN A 311 -2.06 -9.41 41.41
N LYS A 312 -2.64 -10.62 41.49
CA LYS A 312 -1.99 -11.87 41.04
C LYS A 312 -1.71 -11.84 39.53
N ARG A 313 -2.67 -11.38 38.72
CA ARG A 313 -2.54 -11.32 37.26
C ARG A 313 -1.48 -10.30 36.82
N GLN A 314 -1.45 -9.12 37.47
CA GLN A 314 -0.42 -8.11 37.25
C GLN A 314 0.97 -8.59 37.66
N TYR A 315 1.06 -9.35 38.77
CA TYR A 315 2.30 -9.99 39.18
C TYR A 315 2.79 -10.97 38.11
N CYS A 316 1.95 -11.89 37.64
CA CYS A 316 2.30 -12.85 36.58
C CYS A 316 2.72 -12.16 35.27
N LEU A 317 2.03 -11.09 34.86
CA LEU A 317 2.39 -10.31 33.67
C LEU A 317 3.75 -9.64 33.81
N ARG A 318 4.08 -9.07 34.98
CA ARG A 318 5.43 -8.53 35.26
C ARG A 318 6.49 -9.62 35.27
N THR A 319 6.19 -10.80 35.82
CA THR A 319 7.15 -11.92 35.83
C THR A 319 7.44 -12.41 34.41
N LEU A 320 6.42 -12.50 33.55
CA LEU A 320 6.56 -12.87 32.14
C LEU A 320 7.34 -11.80 31.37
N GLN A 321 7.01 -10.52 31.52
CA GLN A 321 7.74 -9.42 30.86
C GLN A 321 9.22 -9.36 31.25
N ASN A 322 9.56 -9.66 32.51
CA ASN A 322 10.95 -9.74 32.96
C ASN A 322 11.68 -10.97 32.41
N LYS A 323 10.96 -12.05 32.11
CA LYS A 323 11.52 -13.27 31.52
C LYS A 323 11.84 -13.14 30.02
N TYR A 324 11.20 -12.19 29.32
CA TYR A 324 11.44 -11.87 27.91
C TYR A 324 12.40 -10.67 27.70
N LYS A 325 12.88 -10.04 28.78
CA LYS A 325 13.87 -8.95 28.75
C LYS A 325 15.30 -9.39 29.10
N ASN A 326 15.46 -10.64 29.56
CA ASN A 326 16.72 -11.36 29.68
C ASN A 326 16.76 -12.45 28.61
#